data_AF-A0A939W2S3-F1
#
_entry.id   AF-A0A939W2S3-F1
#
_cell.length_a   1.000
_cell.length_b   1.000
_cell.length_c   1.000
_cell.angle_alpha   90.00
_cell.angle_beta   90.00
_cell.angle_gamma   90.00
#
_symmetry.space_group_name_H-M   'P 1'
#
loop_
_entity.id
_entity.type
_entity.pdbx_description
1 polymer ?
#
loop_
_entity_poly.entity_id
_entity_poly.type
_entity_poly.pdbx_seq_one_letter_code
_entity_poly.pdbx_strand_id
1 'polypeptide(L)'
;MGAIRERDNRIDVICQHNRDRTIMPIKIRLTDEYGELQTYMILAYKDLSGQKDYTLPNGILVRGHIRTFECRISVFGTERLIRIAYNADDNIWRIVGV
;
A
#
# COMPACT_ATOMS: atom_id res chain seq x y z
N MET A 1 6.60 -19.28 9.53
CA MET A 1 6.92 -17.85 9.24
C MET A 1 7.38 -17.77 7.80
N GLY A 2 6.44 -17.59 6.86
CA GLY A 2 6.73 -17.58 5.42
C GLY A 2 7.05 -16.17 4.95
N ALA A 3 8.24 -15.99 4.40
CA ALA A 3 8.70 -14.72 3.84
C ALA A 3 7.97 -14.44 2.51
N ILE A 4 7.32 -13.28 2.43
CA ILE A 4 6.79 -12.72 1.18
C ILE A 4 8.01 -12.48 0.27
N ARG A 5 8.09 -13.16 -0.88
CA ARG A 5 9.26 -13.09 -1.80
C ARG A 5 9.45 -11.66 -2.31
N GLU A 6 10.56 -11.02 -1.93
CA GLU A 6 11.01 -9.66 -2.28
C GLU A 6 11.38 -9.42 -3.76
N ARG A 7 10.64 -9.95 -4.75
CA ARG A 7 10.95 -9.65 -6.17
C ARG A 7 9.90 -8.86 -6.91
N ASP A 8 8.70 -8.73 -6.39
CA ASP A 8 7.76 -7.72 -6.88
C ASP A 8 6.83 -7.30 -5.75
N ASN A 9 7.12 -6.14 -5.16
CA ASN A 9 6.26 -5.57 -4.12
C ASN A 9 4.98 -4.95 -4.72
N ARG A 10 4.73 -5.11 -6.02
CA ARG A 10 3.51 -4.66 -6.68
C ARG A 10 2.30 -5.43 -6.18
N ILE A 11 1.24 -4.68 -5.93
CA ILE A 11 -0.02 -5.23 -5.43
C ILE A 11 -1.18 -4.59 -6.16
N ASP A 12 -2.32 -5.27 -6.20
CA ASP A 12 -3.57 -4.63 -6.59
C ASP A 12 -4.24 -4.05 -5.34
N VAL A 13 -4.76 -2.84 -5.46
CA VAL A 13 -5.53 -2.19 -4.40
C VAL A 13 -6.86 -1.73 -4.97
N ILE A 14 -7.94 -2.13 -4.32
CA ILE A 14 -9.28 -1.64 -4.62
C ILE A 14 -9.52 -0.42 -3.73
N CYS A 15 -9.69 0.73 -4.36
CA CYS A 15 -9.83 2.02 -3.69
C CYS A 15 -11.17 2.70 -4.03
N GLN A 16 -11.64 3.53 -3.11
CA GLN A 16 -12.65 4.55 -3.39
C GLN A 16 -11.96 5.90 -3.58
N HIS A 17 -12.30 6.57 -4.68
CA HIS A 17 -11.95 7.96 -4.92
C HIS A 17 -13.09 8.84 -4.41
N ASN A 18 -12.79 9.75 -3.50
CA ASN A 18 -13.77 10.66 -2.93
C ASN A 18 -13.87 11.96 -3.74
N ARG A 19 -14.98 12.70 -3.55
CA ARG A 19 -15.23 14.00 -4.20
C ARG A 19 -14.14 15.04 -3.87
N ASP A 20 -13.53 14.94 -2.69
CA ASP A 20 -12.44 15.81 -2.22
C ASP A 20 -11.05 15.40 -2.76
N ARG A 21 -10.99 14.44 -3.70
CA ARG A 21 -9.76 13.90 -4.32
C ARG A 21 -8.89 13.06 -3.37
N THR A 22 -9.39 12.73 -2.18
CA THR A 22 -8.76 11.73 -1.32
C THR A 22 -8.97 10.33 -1.88
N ILE A 23 -8.05 9.42 -1.56
CA ILE A 23 -8.13 8.01 -1.94
C ILE A 23 -8.26 7.22 -0.64
N MET A 24 -9.28 6.35 -0.60
CA MET A 24 -9.51 5.42 0.51
C MET A 24 -9.24 4.00 0.03
N PRO A 25 -8.22 3.32 0.53
CA PRO A 25 -7.99 1.92 0.19
C PRO A 25 -9.00 1.02 0.95
N ILE A 26 -9.66 0.10 0.25
CA ILE A 26 -10.74 -0.75 0.80
C ILE A 26 -10.31 -2.21 0.88
N LYS A 27 -9.65 -2.72 -0.18
CA LYS A 27 -9.14 -4.09 -0.23
C LYS A 27 -7.78 -4.11 -0.90
N ILE A 28 -6.97 -5.10 -0.55
CA ILE A 28 -5.73 -5.42 -1.24
C ILE A 28 -5.82 -6.82 -1.84
N ARG A 29 -5.14 -7.06 -2.95
CA ARG A 29 -4.93 -8.42 -3.45
C ARG A 29 -3.44 -8.77 -3.45
N LEU A 30 -3.13 -9.90 -2.85
CA LEU A 30 -1.77 -10.42 -2.77
C LEU A 30 -1.77 -11.86 -3.27
N THR A 31 -0.73 -12.20 -4.00
CA THR A 31 -0.45 -13.59 -4.37
C THR A 31 0.10 -14.30 -3.14
N ASP A 32 -0.52 -15.41 -2.76
CA ASP A 32 -0.03 -16.25 -1.66
C ASP A 32 1.10 -17.18 -2.12
N GLU A 33 1.55 -18.05 -1.21
CA GLU A 33 2.64 -19.00 -1.47
C GLU A 33 2.29 -20.08 -2.52
N TYR A 34 1.02 -20.29 -2.81
CA TYR A 34 0.52 -21.23 -3.81
C TYR A 34 0.30 -20.58 -5.18
N GLY A 35 0.53 -19.26 -5.29
CA GLY A 35 0.28 -18.51 -6.51
C GLY A 35 -1.17 -18.05 -6.66
N GLU A 36 -2.00 -18.21 -5.64
CA GLU A 36 -3.39 -17.78 -5.70
C GLU A 36 -3.54 -16.31 -5.28
N LEU A 37 -4.35 -15.56 -6.02
CA LEU A 37 -4.62 -14.16 -5.75
C LEU A 37 -5.68 -14.02 -4.66
N GLN A 38 -5.24 -13.82 -3.42
CA GLN A 38 -6.10 -13.65 -2.26
C GLN A 38 -6.50 -12.18 -2.08
N THR A 39 -7.76 -11.95 -1.70
CA THR A 39 -8.26 -10.59 -1.40
C THR A 39 -8.43 -10.39 0.10
N TYR A 40 -7.78 -9.36 0.64
CA TYR A 40 -7.84 -9.01 2.06
C TYR A 40 -8.57 -7.68 2.26
N MET A 41 -9.45 -7.63 3.26
CA MET A 41 -10.18 -6.42 3.62
C MET A 41 -9.31 -5.51 4.49
N ILE A 42 -9.31 -4.21 4.18
CA ILE A 42 -8.75 -3.18 5.05
C ILE A 42 -9.79 -2.81 6.09
N LEU A 43 -9.49 -3.12 7.36
CA LEU A 43 -10.34 -2.84 8.51
C LEU A 43 -10.23 -1.37 8.95
N ALA A 44 -9.03 -0.80 8.84
CA ALA A 44 -8.75 0.59 9.14
C ALA A 44 -7.53 1.05 8.35
N TYR A 45 -7.44 2.35 8.04
CA TYR A 45 -6.25 2.92 7.44
C TYR A 45 -5.92 4.29 8.05
N LYS A 46 -4.65 4.67 7.96
CA LYS A 46 -4.14 5.99 8.27
C LYS A 46 -3.40 6.52 7.05
N ASP A 47 -3.81 7.69 6.58
CA ASP A 47 -3.08 8.40 5.53
C ASP A 47 -1.79 8.98 6.13
N LEU A 48 -0.65 8.54 5.62
CA LEU A 48 0.69 9.00 5.99
C LEU A 48 1.30 9.89 4.90
N SER A 49 0.51 10.28 3.90
CA SER A 49 0.94 11.19 2.84
C SER A 49 1.22 12.56 3.43
N GLY A 50 2.47 12.79 3.82
CA GLY A 50 2.94 14.03 4.41
C GLY A 50 3.09 15.12 3.36
N GLN A 51 2.47 16.27 3.61
CA GLN A 51 2.68 17.53 2.92
C GLN A 51 4.15 17.96 2.98
N LYS A 52 4.97 17.60 1.99
CA LYS A 52 6.11 18.36 1.45
C LYS A 52 7.00 17.43 0.68
N ASP A 53 7.52 17.96 -0.42
CA ASP A 53 8.63 17.31 -1.11
C ASP A 53 9.78 17.15 -0.12
N TYR A 54 10.23 15.92 0.12
CA TYR A 54 11.39 15.68 0.98
C TYR A 54 12.42 14.84 0.24
N THR A 55 13.67 15.25 0.35
CA THR A 55 14.78 14.54 -0.28
C THR A 55 15.23 13.43 0.67
N LEU A 56 15.18 12.19 0.20
CA LEU A 56 15.78 11.05 0.90
C LEU A 56 17.30 11.29 1.07
N PRO A 57 17.95 10.73 2.11
CA PRO A 57 19.40 10.89 2.33
C PRO A 57 20.29 10.45 1.16
N ASN A 58 19.73 9.69 0.20
CA ASN A 58 20.37 9.25 -1.04
C ASN A 58 20.16 10.22 -2.23
N GLY A 59 19.59 11.41 -2.01
CA GLY A 59 19.40 12.44 -3.02
C GLY A 59 18.10 12.33 -3.84
N ILE A 60 17.25 11.34 -3.58
CA ILE A 60 15.97 11.18 -4.31
C ILE A 60 14.93 12.14 -3.75
N LEU A 61 14.42 13.02 -4.61
CA LEU A 61 13.31 13.94 -4.30
C LEU A 61 11.98 13.16 -4.28
N VAL A 62 11.39 12.96 -3.10
CA VAL A 62 10.02 12.44 -2.97
C VAL A 62 9.08 13.61 -3.24
N ARG A 63 8.57 13.73 -4.46
CA ARG A 63 7.52 14.71 -4.82
C ARG A 63 6.16 14.22 -4.32
N GLY A 64 5.21 15.13 -4.08
CA GLY A 64 3.81 14.83 -3.63
C GLY A 64 2.95 13.89 -4.50
N HIS A 65 3.55 13.14 -5.43
CA HIS A 65 2.93 12.12 -6.28
C HIS A 65 2.89 10.72 -5.63
N ILE A 66 3.60 10.52 -4.52
CA ILE A 66 3.54 9.27 -3.74
C ILE A 66 2.60 9.45 -2.57
N ARG A 67 1.53 8.63 -2.54
CA ARG A 67 0.60 8.56 -1.40
C ARG A 67 0.90 7.31 -0.59
N THR A 68 1.10 7.46 0.72
CA THR A 68 1.47 6.34 1.60
C THR A 68 0.36 6.13 2.62
N PHE A 69 -0.03 4.88 2.81
CA PHE A 69 -1.08 4.48 3.75
C PHE A 69 -0.56 3.38 4.66
N GLU A 70 -0.86 3.51 5.94
CA GLU A 70 -0.74 2.42 6.89
C GLU A 70 -2.11 1.76 7.02
N CYS A 71 -2.21 0.48 6.69
CA CYS A 71 -3.45 -0.26 6.62
C CYS A 71 -3.43 -1.42 7.62
N ARG A 72 -4.52 -1.56 8.36
CA ARG A 72 -4.82 -2.74 9.15
C ARG A 72 -5.69 -3.67 8.33
N ILE A 73 -5.23 -4.90 8.10
CA ILE A 73 -5.92 -5.91 7.30
C ILE A 73 -6.23 -7.14 8.15
N SER A 74 -7.28 -7.88 7.79
CA SER A 74 -7.55 -9.21 8.35
C SER A 74 -7.00 -10.29 7.44
N VAL A 75 -6.07 -11.10 7.95
CA VAL A 75 -5.46 -12.23 7.24
C VAL A 75 -5.77 -13.49 8.04
N PHE A 76 -6.67 -14.34 7.52
CA PHE A 76 -7.13 -15.57 8.19
C PHE A 76 -7.56 -15.33 9.65
N GLY A 77 -8.31 -14.25 9.91
CA GLY A 77 -8.78 -13.90 11.26
C GLY A 77 -7.74 -13.22 12.15
N THR A 78 -6.49 -13.05 11.68
CA THR A 78 -5.45 -12.31 12.38
C THR A 78 -5.30 -10.90 11.82
N GLU A 79 -5.31 -9.89 12.69
CA GLU A 79 -5.01 -8.52 12.27
C GLU A 79 -3.52 -8.36 11.95
N ARG A 80 -3.22 -7.77 10.80
CA ARG A 80 -1.88 -7.43 10.36
C ARG A 80 -1.84 -5.94 10.02
N LEU A 81 -0.76 -5.27 10.39
CA LEU A 81 -0.47 -3.92 9.93
C LEU A 81 0.45 -4.02 8.71
N ILE A 82 0.15 -3.28 7.66
CA ILE A 82 0.99 -3.18 6.47
C ILE A 82 1.11 -1.71 6.05
N ARG A 83 2.15 -1.38 5.29
CA ARG A 83 2.27 -0.09 4.62
C ARG A 83 2.28 -0.25 3.12
N ILE A 84 1.42 0.51 2.46
CA ILE A 84 1.29 0.55 1.00
C ILE A 84 1.58 1.96 0.50
N ALA A 85 2.16 2.06 -0.69
CA ALA A 85 2.40 3.31 -1.37
C ALA A 85 1.84 3.26 -2.79
N TYR A 86 1.15 4.33 -3.18
CA TYR A 86 0.69 4.58 -4.53
C TYR A 86 1.59 5.61 -5.21
N ASN A 87 2.21 5.23 -6.33
CA ASN A 87 2.89 6.18 -7.20
C ASN A 87 1.92 6.65 -8.30
N ALA A 88 1.55 7.94 -8.29
CA ALA A 88 0.69 8.53 -9.30
C ALA A 88 1.36 8.67 -10.68
N ASP A 89 2.70 8.71 -10.75
CA ASP A 89 3.42 8.86 -12.03
C ASP A 89 3.31 7.58 -12.87
N ASP A 90 3.41 6.42 -12.22
CA ASP A 90 3.36 5.11 -12.90
C ASP A 90 1.98 4.43 -12.77
N ASN A 91 1.08 4.97 -11.94
CA ASN A 91 -0.16 4.34 -11.51
C ASN A 91 0.04 2.94 -10.88
N ILE A 92 1.07 2.79 -10.05
CA ILE A 92 1.45 1.51 -9.44
C ILE A 92 1.33 1.57 -7.91
N TRP A 93 0.71 0.55 -7.32
CA TRP A 93 0.71 0.30 -5.87
C TRP A 93 1.83 -0.65 -5.48
N ARG A 94 2.47 -0.38 -4.33
CA ARG A 94 3.52 -1.23 -3.76
C ARG A 94 3.37 -1.41 -2.26
N ILE A 95 3.77 -2.56 -1.73
CA ILE A 95 4.06 -2.72 -0.29
C ILE A 95 5.44 -2.12 0.01
N VAL A 96 5.51 -1.25 1.01
CA VAL A 96 6.73 -0.50 1.38
C VAL A 96 7.22 -0.77 2.79
N GLY A 97 6.50 -1.57 3.59
CA GLY A 97 6.94 -2.00 4.92
C GLY A 97 5.95 -2.97 5.57
N VAL A 98 6.50 -3.85 6.41
CA VAL A 98 5.80 -4.77 7.32
C VAL A 98 6.20 -4.42 8.75
#